data_AF-A0A7C7N2K6-F1
#
_entry.id   AF-A0A7C7N2K6-F1
#
_cell.length_a   1.000
_cell.length_b   1.000
_cell.length_c   1.000
_cell.angle_alpha   90.00
_cell.angle_beta   90.00
_cell.angle_gamma   90.00
#
_symmetry.space_group_name_H-M   'P 1'
#
loop_
_entity.id
_entity.type
_entity.pdbx_description
1 polymer ?
#
loop_
_entity_poly.entity_id
_entity_poly.type
_entity_poly.pdbx_seq_one_letter_code
_entity_poly.pdbx_strand_id
1 'polypeptide(L)'
;MKRNSSDKLTGKRPNNLGNWLKTGGKGRVPGSKNRITANIKADIEAVFKMLGGRKSMAEWAKRSDKNRALFYRMVVSILPKELAVSAKINHSTGLEKLSDEELIAIIKRGGAMVGETIDETKLIKEGSSK
;
A
#
# COMPACT_ATOMS: atom_id res chain seq x y z
N MET A 1 -35.80 15.01 -43.44
CA MET A 1 -35.48 13.60 -43.13
C MET A 1 -34.67 13.08 -44.32
N LYS A 2 -33.42 12.59 -44.24
CA LYS A 2 -32.89 11.48 -43.42
C LYS A 2 -31.41 11.75 -43.10
N ARG A 3 -30.98 11.41 -41.87
CA ARG A 3 -29.55 11.36 -41.48
C ARG A 3 -29.00 10.01 -41.92
N ASN A 4 -28.05 10.00 -42.85
CA ASN A 4 -27.29 8.80 -43.17
C ASN A 4 -26.24 8.58 -42.06
N SER A 5 -26.41 7.50 -41.32
CA SER A 5 -25.46 7.03 -40.32
C SER A 5 -24.19 6.58 -41.03
N SER A 6 -23.11 7.35 -40.95
CA SER A 6 -21.80 6.90 -41.39
C SER A 6 -21.26 5.88 -40.38
N ASP A 7 -21.26 4.62 -40.80
CA ASP A 7 -20.60 3.51 -40.12
C ASP A 7 -19.17 3.91 -39.72
N LYS A 8 -18.89 3.84 -38.42
CA LYS A 8 -17.53 3.93 -37.90
C LYS A 8 -16.77 2.70 -38.39
N LEU A 9 -16.06 2.82 -39.51
CA LEU A 9 -15.07 1.85 -39.95
C LEU A 9 -13.95 1.78 -38.89
N THR A 10 -14.10 0.88 -37.93
CA THR A 10 -13.03 0.50 -37.02
C THR A 10 -12.01 -0.32 -37.81
N GLY A 11 -11.08 0.38 -38.47
CA GLY A 11 -9.94 -0.26 -39.14
C GLY A 11 -9.15 -1.08 -38.12
N LYS A 12 -9.28 -2.41 -38.18
CA LYS A 12 -8.47 -3.32 -37.38
C LYS A 12 -7.02 -3.18 -37.84
N ARG A 13 -6.15 -2.70 -36.95
CA ARG A 13 -4.70 -2.70 -37.19
C ARG A 13 -4.26 -4.14 -37.48
N PRO A 14 -3.43 -4.37 -38.52
CA PRO A 14 -2.97 -5.72 -38.83
C PRO A 14 -2.17 -6.25 -37.63
N ASN A 15 -2.57 -7.41 -37.11
CA ASN A 15 -1.85 -8.06 -36.04
C ASN A 15 -0.62 -8.79 -36.61
N ASN A 16 0.50 -8.64 -35.92
CA ASN A 16 1.82 -9.19 -36.22
C ASN A 16 1.92 -10.72 -36.03
N LEU A 17 0.78 -11.41 -35.90
CA LEU A 17 0.69 -12.85 -35.67
C LEU A 17 0.45 -13.66 -36.96
N GLY A 18 0.23 -13.01 -38.11
CA GLY A 18 0.24 -13.65 -39.44
C GLY A 18 -0.55 -14.96 -39.53
N ASN A 19 0.07 -16.00 -40.09
CA ASN A 19 -0.55 -17.33 -40.24
C ASN A 19 -0.77 -18.07 -38.90
N TRP A 20 -0.16 -17.64 -37.79
CA TRP A 20 -0.29 -18.29 -36.48
C TRP A 20 -1.68 -18.08 -35.84
N LEU A 21 -2.45 -17.09 -36.31
CA LEU A 21 -3.87 -16.95 -35.91
C LEU A 21 -4.75 -18.07 -36.47
N LYS A 22 -4.37 -18.68 -37.61
CA LYS A 22 -5.18 -19.69 -38.30
C LYS A 22 -5.13 -21.06 -37.61
N THR A 23 -4.08 -21.30 -36.82
CA THR A 23 -3.82 -22.54 -36.07
C THR A 23 -4.13 -22.43 -34.58
N GLY A 24 -4.39 -21.23 -34.07
CA GLY A 24 -4.84 -21.06 -32.69
C GLY A 24 -6.25 -21.61 -32.51
N GLY A 25 -6.42 -22.60 -31.63
CA GLY A 25 -7.75 -23.05 -31.20
C GLY A 25 -8.59 -21.88 -30.66
N LYS A 26 -9.90 -22.09 -30.49
CA LYS A 26 -10.83 -21.06 -30.00
C LYS A 26 -10.23 -20.42 -28.74
N GLY A 27 -9.78 -19.17 -28.85
CA GLY A 27 -9.01 -18.51 -27.82
C GLY A 27 -9.74 -18.48 -26.48
N ARG A 28 -9.01 -18.13 -25.41
CA ARG A 28 -9.58 -18.04 -24.06
C ARG A 28 -10.87 -17.22 -24.08
N VAL A 29 -11.97 -17.81 -23.62
CA VAL A 29 -13.28 -17.15 -23.63
C VAL A 29 -13.21 -15.83 -22.88
N PRO A 30 -13.71 -14.72 -23.46
CA PRO A 30 -13.79 -13.43 -22.78
C PRO A 30 -14.50 -13.57 -21.44
N GLY A 31 -13.94 -12.97 -20.38
CA GLY A 31 -14.50 -13.03 -19.03
C GLY A 31 -14.12 -14.26 -18.20
N SER A 32 -13.43 -15.27 -18.76
CA SER A 32 -12.88 -16.33 -17.93
C SER A 32 -11.87 -15.77 -16.91
N LYS A 33 -11.90 -16.29 -15.69
CA LYS A 33 -10.90 -15.94 -14.67
C LYS A 33 -9.61 -16.73 -14.91
N ASN A 34 -8.45 -16.14 -14.61
CA ASN A 34 -7.20 -16.89 -14.58
C ASN A 34 -7.21 -17.82 -13.35
N ARG A 35 -7.35 -19.14 -13.57
CA ARG A 35 -7.46 -20.13 -12.49
C ARG A 35 -6.20 -20.17 -11.62
N ILE A 36 -5.01 -20.01 -12.22
CA ILE A 36 -3.75 -20.02 -11.48
C ILE A 36 -3.71 -18.89 -10.47
N THR A 37 -4.01 -17.67 -10.92
CA THR A 37 -4.05 -16.49 -10.03
C THR A 37 -5.16 -16.60 -8.99
N ALA A 38 -6.31 -17.20 -9.34
CA ALA A 38 -7.41 -17.40 -8.41
C ALA A 38 -7.04 -18.38 -7.28
N ASN A 39 -6.39 -19.50 -7.61
CA ASN A 39 -5.97 -20.49 -6.63
C ASN A 39 -4.92 -19.92 -5.68
N ILE A 40 -3.90 -19.23 -6.20
CA ILE A 40 -2.87 -18.60 -5.37
C ILE A 40 -3.48 -17.62 -4.36
N LYS A 41 -4.49 -16.83 -4.77
CA LYS A 41 -5.20 -15.92 -3.85
C LYS A 41 -5.92 -16.68 -2.74
N ALA A 42 -6.59 -17.78 -3.07
CA ALA A 42 -7.28 -18.61 -2.09
C ALA A 42 -6.30 -19.26 -1.11
N ASP A 43 -5.17 -19.76 -1.59
CA ASP A 43 -4.14 -20.39 -0.75
C ASP A 43 -3.53 -19.38 0.22
N ILE A 44 -3.18 -18.17 -0.26
CA ILE A 44 -2.68 -17.08 0.58
C ILE A 44 -3.71 -16.68 1.64
N GLU A 45 -4.99 -16.56 1.26
CA GLU A 45 -6.06 -16.22 2.20
C GLU A 45 -6.26 -17.31 3.27
N ALA A 46 -6.19 -18.59 2.87
CA ALA A 46 -6.27 -19.71 3.79
C ALA A 46 -5.12 -19.70 4.80
N VAL A 47 -3.88 -19.53 4.33
CA VAL A 47 -2.70 -19.41 5.20
C VAL A 47 -2.82 -18.21 6.15
N PHE A 48 -3.25 -17.06 5.65
CA PHE A 48 -3.45 -15.88 6.49
C PHE A 48 -4.46 -16.14 7.61
N LYS A 49 -5.58 -16.81 7.31
CA LYS A 49 -6.57 -17.20 8.33
C LYS A 49 -6.00 -18.20 9.33
N MET A 50 -5.26 -19.21 8.88
CA MET A 50 -4.62 -20.20 9.76
C MET A 50 -3.63 -19.56 10.73
N LEU A 51 -2.92 -18.51 10.30
CA LEU A 51 -2.00 -17.76 11.16
C LEU A 51 -2.71 -16.80 12.15
N GLY A 52 -4.05 -16.77 12.17
CA GLY A 52 -4.87 -15.90 13.04
C GLY A 52 -5.20 -14.53 12.44
N GLY A 53 -4.97 -14.38 11.14
CA GLY A 53 -5.44 -13.25 10.35
C GLY A 53 -4.94 -11.90 10.84
N ARG A 54 -5.86 -10.92 10.86
CA ARG A 54 -5.53 -9.52 11.16
C ARG A 54 -5.00 -9.34 12.58
N LYS A 55 -5.53 -10.09 13.55
CA LYS A 55 -5.14 -9.97 14.96
C LYS A 55 -3.68 -10.39 15.16
N SER A 56 -3.31 -11.57 14.70
CA SER A 56 -1.93 -12.05 14.80
C SER A 56 -0.95 -11.18 14.02
N MET A 57 -1.36 -10.64 12.87
CA MET A 57 -0.53 -9.70 12.11
C MET A 57 -0.28 -8.40 12.88
N ALA A 58 -1.30 -7.86 13.56
CA ALA A 58 -1.16 -6.68 14.40
C ALA A 58 -0.27 -6.96 15.62
N GLU A 59 -0.43 -8.11 16.28
CA GLU A 59 0.42 -8.53 17.40
C GLU A 59 1.88 -8.73 16.96
N TRP A 60 2.10 -9.36 15.81
CA TRP A 60 3.43 -9.52 15.21
C TRP A 60 4.10 -8.17 14.92
N ALA A 61 3.35 -7.22 14.35
CA ALA A 61 3.86 -5.89 14.03
C ALA A 61 4.21 -5.10 15.30
N LYS A 62 3.44 -5.27 16.38
CA LYS A 62 3.70 -4.62 17.69
C LYS A 62 4.89 -5.21 18.45
N ARG A 63 5.27 -6.46 18.18
CA ARG A 63 6.32 -7.18 18.92
C ARG A 63 7.71 -6.55 18.81
N SER A 64 8.01 -5.81 17.72
CA SER A 64 9.26 -5.07 17.60
C SER A 64 9.15 -3.90 16.61
N ASP A 65 9.98 -2.88 16.80
CA ASP A 65 10.05 -1.74 15.88
C ASP A 65 10.47 -2.15 14.46
N LYS A 66 11.32 -3.19 14.34
CA LYS A 66 11.72 -3.76 13.04
C LYS A 66 10.53 -4.40 12.32
N ASN A 67 9.69 -5.15 13.04
CA ASN A 67 8.48 -5.75 12.47
C ASN A 67 7.48 -4.66 12.06
N ARG A 68 7.32 -3.62 12.88
CA ARG A 68 6.47 -2.47 12.58
C ARG A 68 6.92 -1.75 11.31
N ALA A 69 8.22 -1.51 11.15
CA ALA A 69 8.77 -0.93 9.93
C ALA A 69 8.54 -1.83 8.70
N LEU A 70 8.74 -3.14 8.86
CA LEU A 70 8.48 -4.11 7.79
C LEU A 70 7.01 -4.15 7.38
N PHE A 71 6.09 -4.08 8.35
CA PHE A 71 4.65 -3.98 8.11
C PHE A 71 4.32 -2.78 7.23
N TYR A 72 4.77 -1.57 7.60
CA TYR A 72 4.51 -0.38 6.80
C TYR A 72 5.12 -0.46 5.39
N ARG A 73 6.31 -1.05 5.26
CA ARG A 73 6.92 -1.29 3.93
C ARG A 73 6.05 -2.20 3.05
N MET A 74 5.48 -3.27 3.62
CA MET A 74 4.54 -4.13 2.90
C MET A 74 3.28 -3.36 2.49
N VAL A 75 2.70 -2.55 3.38
CA VAL A 75 1.52 -1.73 3.07
C VAL A 75 1.79 -0.81 1.87
N VAL A 76 2.90 -0.06 1.88
CA VAL A 76 3.27 0.84 0.77
C VAL A 76 3.43 0.08 -0.56
N SER A 77 3.94 -1.16 -0.53
CA SER A 77 4.11 -1.96 -1.75
C SER A 77 2.79 -2.44 -2.37
N ILE A 78 1.73 -2.56 -1.58
CA ILE A 78 0.41 -3.06 -2.02
C ILE A 78 -0.49 -1.90 -2.50
N LEU A 79 -0.23 -0.67 -2.04
CA LEU A 79 -1.00 0.48 -2.46
C LEU A 79 -0.85 0.74 -3.97
N PRO A 80 -1.94 1.09 -4.68
CA PRO A 80 -1.88 1.49 -6.07
C PRO A 80 -0.90 2.66 -6.26
N LYS A 81 0.12 2.47 -7.12
CA LYS A 81 1.18 3.47 -7.34
C LYS A 81 0.68 4.78 -7.93
N GLU A 82 -0.47 4.75 -8.61
CA GLU A 82 -1.11 5.96 -9.16
C GLU A 82 -1.58 6.92 -8.05
N LEU A 83 -1.97 6.40 -6.87
CA LEU A 83 -2.29 7.23 -5.70
C LEU A 83 -1.03 7.88 -5.09
N ALA A 84 0.14 7.23 -5.22
CA ALA A 84 1.40 7.77 -4.71
C ALA A 84 1.92 8.99 -5.52
N VAL A 85 1.43 9.19 -6.75
CA VAL A 85 1.73 10.40 -7.53
C VAL A 85 0.89 11.59 -7.05
N SER A 86 -0.37 11.36 -6.67
CA SER A 86 -1.23 12.41 -6.08
C SER A 86 -0.75 12.88 -4.70
N ALA A 87 -0.05 12.02 -3.95
CA ALA A 87 0.56 12.39 -2.67
C ALA A 87 1.89 13.16 -2.83
N LYS A 88 2.56 13.05 -3.98
CA LYS A 88 3.77 13.84 -4.30
C LYS A 88 3.47 15.22 -4.90
N ILE A 89 2.20 15.52 -5.18
CA ILE A 89 1.77 16.80 -5.73
C ILE A 89 0.66 17.34 -4.82
N ASN A 90 1.00 17.70 -3.57
CA ASN A 90 0.26 18.61 -2.68
C ASN A 90 1.06 18.97 -1.40
N HIS A 91 2.39 18.85 -1.41
CA HIS A 91 3.26 19.42 -0.35
C HIS A 91 4.02 20.66 -0.86
N SER A 92 3.45 21.40 -1.81
CA SER A 92 3.94 22.72 -2.23
C SER A 92 3.52 23.86 -1.30
N THR A 93 3.00 23.55 -0.11
CA THR A 93 2.65 24.54 0.91
C THR A 93 3.21 24.11 2.25
N GLY A 94 4.40 24.60 2.59
CA GLY A 94 4.69 24.87 4.01
C GLY A 94 6.15 24.81 4.44
N LEU A 95 6.99 23.91 3.90
CA LEU A 95 8.35 23.76 4.42
C LEU A 95 9.37 24.70 3.77
N GLU A 96 9.24 24.97 2.47
CA GLU A 96 10.13 25.89 1.75
C GLU A 96 9.89 27.38 2.09
N LYS A 97 8.86 27.68 2.89
CA LYS A 97 8.50 29.04 3.31
C LYS A 97 8.83 29.35 4.77
N LEU A 98 9.28 28.35 5.53
CA LEU A 98 9.70 28.53 6.92
C LEU A 98 11.16 28.96 6.93
N SER A 99 11.49 29.92 7.78
CA SER A 99 12.89 30.26 7.99
C SER A 99 13.59 29.16 8.79
N ASP A 100 14.92 29.12 8.74
CA ASP A 100 15.73 28.12 9.46
C ASP A 100 15.43 28.13 10.97
N GLU A 101 15.08 29.29 11.53
CA GLU A 101 14.70 29.44 12.93
C GLU A 101 13.38 28.74 13.27
N GLU A 102 12.39 28.82 12.38
CA GLU A 102 11.09 28.18 12.55
C GLU A 102 11.21 26.65 12.41
N LEU A 103 12.08 26.18 11.52
CA LEU A 103 12.42 24.77 11.39
C LEU A 103 13.10 24.23 12.65
N ILE A 104 14.04 24.99 13.22
CA ILE A 104 14.71 24.64 14.49
C ILE A 104 13.70 24.61 15.65
N ALA A 105 12.73 25.52 15.68
CA ALA A 105 11.69 25.54 16.71
C ALA A 105 10.78 24.30 16.67
N ILE A 106 10.42 23.83 15.46
CA ILE A 106 9.65 22.59 15.28
C ILE A 106 10.44 21.38 15.76
N ILE A 107 11.73 21.29 15.45
CA ILE A 107 12.61 20.20 15.90
C ILE A 107 12.76 20.20 17.42
N LYS A 108 12.99 21.37 18.04
CA LYS A 108 13.06 21.50 19.51
C LYS A 108 11.75 21.12 20.19
N ARG A 109 10.61 21.52 19.62
CA ARG A 109 9.28 21.18 20.13
C ARG A 109 8.97 19.68 20.00
N GLY A 110 9.39 19.05 18.91
CA GLY A 110 9.30 17.60 18.72
C GLY A 110 10.23 16.81 19.65
N GLY A 111 11.43 17.32 19.90
CA GLY A 111 12.40 16.73 20.83
C GLY A 111 11.97 16.76 22.30
N ALA A 112 11.24 17.82 22.71
CA ALA A 112 10.73 17.95 24.08
C ALA A 112 9.67 16.89 24.44
N MET A 113 8.85 16.45 23.47
CA MET A 113 7.83 15.41 23.73
C MET A 113 8.39 14.00 23.88
N VAL A 114 9.63 13.74 23.46
CA VAL A 114 10.30 12.44 23.63
C VAL A 114 10.98 12.33 25.02
N GLY A 115 11.23 13.46 25.68
CA GLY A 115 11.90 13.51 26.99
C GLY A 115 10.99 13.31 28.21
N GLU A 116 9.66 13.36 28.04
CA GLU A 116 8.71 13.32 29.17
C GLU A 116 8.10 11.94 29.46
N THR A 117 8.36 10.91 28.64
CA THR A 117 7.67 9.61 28.77
C THR A 117 8.52 8.47 29.35
N ILE A 118 9.64 8.74 30.01
CA ILE A 118 10.39 7.70 30.73
C ILE A 118 10.93 8.24 32.06
N ASP A 119 10.03 8.36 33.04
CA ASP A 119 10.43 8.44 34.46
C ASP A 119 9.94 7.17 35.17
N GLU A 120 10.50 6.02 34.78
CA GLU A 120 10.23 4.70 35.37
C GLU A 120 10.86 4.51 36.76
N THR A 121 11.46 5.55 37.37
CA THR A 121 12.19 5.41 38.64
C THR A 121 11.41 5.81 39.91
N LYS A 122 10.15 6.27 39.80
CA LYS A 122 9.36 6.69 40.97
C LYS A 122 8.37 5.68 41.54
N LEU A 123 8.20 4.49 40.98
CA LEU A 123 7.16 3.54 41.43
C LEU A 123 7.60 2.38 42.34
N ILE A 124 8.87 2.29 42.77
CA ILE A 124 9.38 1.11 43.52
C ILE A 124 9.71 1.41 45.00
N LYS A 125 9.62 2.65 45.49
CA LYS A 125 10.08 3.00 46.85
C LYS A 125 9.04 3.24 47.95
N GLU A 126 7.77 2.86 47.76
CA GLU A 126 6.76 2.96 48.85
C GLU A 126 6.20 1.62 49.33
N GLY A 127 6.77 0.48 48.90
CA GLY A 127 6.26 -0.86 49.23
C GLY A 127 7.12 -1.72 50.16
N SER A 128 8.16 -1.19 50.83
CA SER A 128 8.99 -2.00 51.75
C SER A 128 9.48 -1.21 52.96
N SER A 129 8.56 -0.97 53.90
CA SER A 129 8.88 -0.75 55.32
C SER A 129 7.62 -0.96 56.16
N LYS A 130 7.41 -2.20 56.58
CA LYS A 130 7.16 -2.62 57.97
C LYS A 130 6.96 -4.12 58.02
#